data_AF-A0A3Q0CZW0-F1
#
_entry.id   AF-A0A3Q0CZW0-F1
#
_cell.length_a   1.000
_cell.length_b   1.000
_cell.length_c   1.000
_cell.angle_alpha   90.00
_cell.angle_beta   90.00
_cell.angle_gamma   90.00
#
_symmetry.space_group_name_H-M   'P 1'
#
loop_
_entity.id
_entity.type
_entity.pdbx_description
1 polymer ?
#
loop_
_entity_poly.entity_id
_entity_poly.type
_entity_poly.pdbx_seq_one_letter_code
_entity_poly.pdbx_strand_id
1 'polypeptide(L)'
;MSGMESFIVKQTKLLEMQPEEEPDKDPQQAPKECVDSCLLGTAIEAQELKSSGPGTETELADTALDLILLLLMEQWKWLCTESMHKFLRLIFGTLVQRWLEVQVANLTCPQRWVQYLRLLRESIWPGGVLPKFPRPGRTQAQKAATEKQALQSLMSILPDFLVEILGVNKCRLSWSLVLESFQQPLINRHLIYCLGDIILEFLDLGASVKEPVPATSASDSPGNLKRMATST
;
A
#
# COMPACT_ATOMS: atom_id res chain seq x y z
N MET A 1 -14.62 29.84 -12.74
CA MET A 1 -13.78 28.63 -12.90
C MET A 1 -13.47 28.11 -11.50
N SER A 2 -13.44 26.79 -11.29
CA SER A 2 -13.39 26.20 -9.95
C SER A 2 -12.02 26.36 -9.30
N GLY A 3 -11.96 26.66 -7.99
CA GLY A 3 -10.70 26.87 -7.26
C GLY A 3 -9.75 25.66 -7.29
N MET A 4 -10.30 24.46 -7.49
CA MET A 4 -9.54 23.21 -7.70
C MET A 4 -8.51 23.35 -8.83
N GLU A 5 -8.92 23.90 -9.98
CA GLU A 5 -8.06 24.06 -11.16
C GLU A 5 -6.91 25.04 -10.87
N SER A 6 -7.21 26.13 -10.16
CA SER A 6 -6.18 27.11 -9.76
C SER A 6 -5.19 26.56 -8.74
N PHE A 7 -5.58 25.58 -7.91
CA PHE A 7 -4.67 24.91 -6.99
C PHE A 7 -3.72 23.96 -7.73
N ILE A 8 -4.24 23.16 -8.67
CA ILE A 8 -3.43 22.24 -9.48
C ILE A 8 -2.36 23.01 -10.26
N VAL A 9 -2.75 24.06 -11.00
CA VAL A 9 -1.82 24.90 -11.76
C VAL A 9 -0.74 25.54 -10.87
N LYS A 10 -1.10 25.93 -9.64
CA LYS A 10 -0.16 26.54 -8.69
C LYS A 10 0.86 25.53 -8.15
N GLN A 11 0.48 24.26 -7.99
CA GLN A 11 1.42 23.20 -7.61
C GLN A 11 2.35 22.81 -8.77
N THR A 12 1.83 22.69 -9.99
CA THR A 12 2.66 22.42 -11.19
C THR A 12 3.74 23.48 -11.36
N LYS A 13 3.39 24.76 -11.21
CA LYS A 13 4.34 25.88 -11.33
C LYS A 13 5.40 25.93 -10.23
N LEU A 14 5.15 25.35 -9.06
CA LEU A 14 6.15 25.24 -7.99
C LEU A 14 7.16 24.11 -8.25
N LEU A 15 6.75 23.06 -8.95
CA LEU A 15 7.63 21.95 -9.35
C LEU A 15 8.59 22.35 -10.50
N GLU A 16 8.15 23.19 -11.44
CA GLU A 16 9.00 23.70 -12.54
C GLU A 16 10.06 24.74 -12.13
N MET A 17 10.09 25.19 -10.87
CA MET A 17 11.04 26.21 -10.39
C MET A 17 12.26 25.65 -9.63
N GLN A 18 12.44 24.34 -9.59
CA GLN A 18 13.68 23.71 -9.11
C GLN A 18 14.71 23.67 -10.27
N PRO A 19 15.94 24.19 -10.10
CA PRO A 19 16.95 24.14 -11.15
C PRO A 19 17.44 22.72 -11.46
N GLU A 20 17.68 22.45 -12.75
CA GLU A 20 18.59 21.37 -13.18
C GLU A 20 20.03 21.72 -12.77
N GLU A 21 20.79 20.76 -12.25
CA GLU A 21 22.25 20.81 -12.23
C GLU A 21 22.84 19.65 -13.04
N GLU A 22 23.77 20.00 -13.96
CA GLU A 22 24.56 19.08 -14.76
C GLU A 22 25.94 18.77 -14.10
N PRO A 23 26.68 17.74 -14.55
CA PRO A 23 27.77 17.13 -13.79
C PRO A 23 29.18 17.67 -14.09
N ASP A 24 30.13 17.51 -13.15
CA ASP A 24 31.58 17.58 -13.43
C ASP A 24 32.41 16.57 -12.59
N LYS A 25 33.72 16.48 -12.86
CA LYS A 25 34.53 15.25 -12.87
C LYS A 25 35.34 14.87 -11.60
N ASP A 26 35.66 13.56 -11.56
CA ASP A 26 36.81 12.84 -10.95
C ASP A 26 38.22 13.52 -11.13
N PRO A 27 39.36 13.10 -10.48
CA PRO A 27 39.70 11.71 -10.07
C PRO A 27 40.61 11.47 -8.81
N GLN A 28 40.91 10.17 -8.54
CA GLN A 28 42.03 9.59 -7.72
C GLN A 28 41.88 9.63 -6.17
N GLN A 29 42.44 8.71 -5.34
CA GLN A 29 43.51 7.71 -5.51
C GLN A 29 43.40 6.56 -4.45
N ALA A 30 44.04 5.40 -4.67
CA ALA A 30 44.22 4.32 -3.66
C ALA A 30 45.72 4.08 -3.38
N PRO A 31 46.14 3.52 -2.21
CA PRO A 31 46.59 2.11 -2.21
C PRO A 31 46.61 1.31 -0.85
N LYS A 32 46.49 -0.04 -0.93
CA LYS A 32 47.13 -1.14 -0.12
C LYS A 32 47.00 -1.11 1.45
N GLU A 33 47.16 -2.17 2.26
CA GLU A 33 47.83 -3.49 2.15
C GLU A 33 47.30 -4.50 3.23
N CYS A 34 47.83 -5.74 3.26
CA CYS A 34 47.35 -6.93 4.04
C CYS A 34 47.92 -6.98 5.51
N VAL A 35 47.73 -7.94 6.44
CA VAL A 35 47.52 -9.43 6.44
C VAL A 35 46.69 -9.91 7.68
N ASP A 36 46.29 -11.19 7.70
CA ASP A 36 45.62 -12.06 8.71
C ASP A 36 45.74 -11.82 10.24
N SER A 37 44.73 -12.28 10.99
CA SER A 37 44.90 -13.16 12.18
C SER A 37 43.65 -13.96 12.59
N CYS A 38 43.88 -15.19 13.06
CA CYS A 38 42.96 -16.34 13.14
C CYS A 38 41.88 -16.38 14.25
N LEU A 39 40.84 -17.18 13.98
CA LEU A 39 40.07 -18.07 14.90
C LEU A 39 39.25 -17.48 16.08
N LEU A 40 37.92 -17.58 15.94
CA LEU A 40 37.10 -18.31 16.91
C LEU A 40 35.93 -19.00 16.18
N GLY A 41 35.80 -20.32 16.34
CA GLY A 41 34.67 -21.06 15.77
C GLY A 41 33.60 -21.38 16.81
N THR A 42 32.33 -21.38 16.40
CA THR A 42 31.31 -22.38 16.76
C THR A 42 30.16 -22.25 15.76
N ALA A 43 29.74 -23.36 15.18
CA ALA A 43 28.74 -23.37 14.11
C ALA A 43 27.30 -23.26 14.65
N ILE A 44 26.52 -22.36 14.05
CA ILE A 44 25.11 -22.59 13.73
C ILE A 44 24.95 -22.20 12.26
N GLU A 45 24.56 -23.17 11.43
CA GLU A 45 24.42 -22.99 9.98
C GLU A 45 23.10 -22.28 9.60
N ALA A 46 23.03 -21.86 8.33
CA ALA A 46 21.81 -21.50 7.60
C ALA A 46 21.18 -20.10 7.80
N GLN A 47 21.97 -19.02 7.78
CA GLN A 47 21.48 -17.75 7.17
C GLN A 47 22.57 -16.80 6.63
N GLU A 48 23.55 -17.28 5.86
CA GLU A 48 24.46 -16.37 5.14
C GLU A 48 24.64 -16.77 3.67
N LEU A 49 23.81 -16.15 2.81
CA LEU A 49 24.14 -15.92 1.40
C LEU A 49 23.84 -14.48 1.00
N LYS A 50 24.22 -13.50 1.85
CA LYS A 50 24.38 -12.10 1.42
C LYS A 50 25.65 -11.95 0.57
N SER A 51 25.61 -12.42 -0.68
CA SER A 51 26.60 -11.99 -1.67
C SER A 51 26.30 -10.54 -2.06
N SER A 52 26.99 -9.60 -1.41
CA SER A 52 26.77 -8.16 -1.56
C SER A 52 27.20 -7.61 -2.93
N GLY A 53 26.34 -6.79 -3.54
CA GLY A 53 26.72 -5.75 -4.50
C GLY A 53 26.04 -5.81 -5.89
N PRO A 54 25.48 -4.70 -6.43
CA PRO A 54 25.21 -3.39 -5.82
C PRO A 54 23.70 -3.14 -5.54
N GLY A 55 23.42 -2.36 -4.50
CA GLY A 55 22.17 -1.59 -4.35
C GLY A 55 20.92 -2.36 -3.88
N THR A 56 20.12 -1.69 -3.05
CA THR A 56 18.69 -1.98 -2.79
C THR A 56 17.81 -1.64 -4.00
N GLU A 57 18.40 -1.59 -5.20
CA GLU A 57 17.78 -1.04 -6.41
C GLU A 57 16.81 -2.03 -7.05
N THR A 58 16.87 -3.33 -6.73
CA THR A 58 16.01 -4.37 -7.34
C THR A 58 15.08 -5.10 -6.37
N GLU A 59 14.91 -4.63 -5.13
CA GLU A 59 14.17 -5.36 -4.08
C GLU A 59 12.73 -5.76 -4.49
N LEU A 60 12.06 -4.91 -5.25
CA LEU A 60 10.69 -5.16 -5.73
C LEU A 60 10.68 -6.19 -6.87
N ALA A 61 11.64 -6.11 -7.80
CA ALA A 61 11.84 -7.12 -8.83
C ALA A 61 12.26 -8.47 -8.26
N ASP A 62 13.15 -8.48 -7.27
CA ASP A 62 13.61 -9.68 -6.57
C ASP A 62 12.44 -10.39 -5.90
N THR A 63 11.59 -9.66 -5.19
CA THR A 63 10.35 -10.18 -4.58
C THR A 63 9.37 -10.71 -5.63
N ALA A 64 9.18 -9.98 -6.75
CA ALA A 64 8.29 -10.40 -7.83
C ALA A 64 8.80 -11.65 -8.56
N LEU A 65 10.10 -11.73 -8.80
CA LEU A 65 10.76 -12.90 -9.40
C LEU A 65 10.66 -14.11 -8.46
N ASP A 66 10.81 -13.95 -7.15
CA ASP A 66 10.61 -15.05 -6.19
C ASP A 66 9.17 -15.56 -6.19
N LEU A 67 8.17 -14.68 -6.24
CA LEU A 67 6.76 -15.10 -6.35
C LEU A 67 6.49 -15.85 -7.68
N ILE A 68 7.05 -15.39 -8.80
CA ILE A 68 6.94 -16.05 -10.10
C ILE A 68 7.65 -17.41 -10.06
N LEU A 69 8.86 -17.49 -9.51
CA LEU A 69 9.61 -18.74 -9.36
C LEU A 69 8.84 -19.73 -8.50
N LEU A 70 8.32 -19.33 -7.34
CA LEU A 70 7.46 -20.14 -6.46
C LEU A 70 6.24 -20.69 -7.20
N LEU A 71 5.56 -19.87 -8.00
CA LEU A 71 4.42 -20.30 -8.82
C LEU A 71 4.82 -21.30 -9.94
N LEU A 72 6.05 -21.22 -10.45
CA LEU A 72 6.56 -22.10 -11.51
C LEU A 72 7.23 -23.38 -10.97
N MET A 73 7.55 -23.47 -9.67
CA MET A 73 8.25 -24.64 -9.08
C MET A 73 7.52 -25.97 -9.29
N GLU A 74 6.17 -25.96 -9.32
CA GLU A 74 5.36 -27.18 -9.55
C GLU A 74 5.60 -27.75 -10.96
N GLN A 75 5.95 -26.90 -11.92
CA GLN A 75 6.00 -27.23 -13.35
C GLN A 75 7.45 -27.35 -13.90
N TRP A 76 8.40 -26.52 -13.45
CA TRP A 76 9.75 -26.43 -14.03
C TRP A 76 10.87 -26.63 -12.99
N LYS A 77 11.12 -27.88 -12.57
CA LYS A 77 12.15 -28.22 -11.56
C LYS A 77 13.57 -27.73 -11.87
N TRP A 78 13.92 -27.52 -13.14
CA TRP A 78 15.22 -26.96 -13.54
C TRP A 78 15.32 -25.45 -13.30
N LEU A 79 14.19 -24.73 -13.37
CA LEU A 79 14.12 -23.29 -13.10
C LEU A 79 14.46 -22.99 -11.63
N CYS A 80 14.15 -23.94 -10.74
CA CYS A 80 14.47 -23.92 -9.31
C CYS A 80 15.98 -24.02 -8.97
N THR A 81 16.86 -24.17 -9.98
CA THR A 81 18.30 -24.25 -9.76
C THR A 81 18.83 -22.87 -9.37
N GLU A 82 19.69 -22.80 -8.35
CA GLU A 82 20.29 -21.53 -7.88
C GLU A 82 20.94 -20.72 -9.01
N SER A 83 21.60 -21.39 -9.96
CA SER A 83 22.18 -20.79 -11.16
C SER A 83 21.14 -20.10 -12.06
N MET A 84 19.93 -20.65 -12.17
CA MET A 84 18.84 -20.07 -12.95
C MET A 84 18.19 -18.89 -12.24
N HIS A 85 18.03 -18.95 -10.91
CA HIS A 85 17.59 -17.80 -10.13
C HIS A 85 18.54 -16.61 -10.29
N LYS A 86 19.86 -16.84 -10.20
CA LYS A 86 20.90 -15.83 -10.41
C LYS A 86 20.89 -15.28 -11.84
N PHE A 87 20.74 -16.14 -12.85
CA PHE A 87 20.65 -15.75 -14.26
C PHE A 87 19.41 -14.88 -14.56
N LEU A 88 18.24 -15.26 -14.05
CA LEU A 88 17.00 -14.50 -14.22
C LEU A 88 17.09 -13.12 -13.57
N ARG A 89 17.62 -13.03 -12.34
CA ARG A 89 17.83 -11.73 -11.67
C ARG A 89 18.84 -10.86 -12.40
N LEU A 90 19.94 -11.43 -12.89
CA LEU A 90 20.96 -10.68 -13.63
C LEU A 90 20.45 -10.11 -14.97
N ILE A 91 19.58 -10.82 -15.68
CA ILE A 91 19.03 -10.38 -16.97
C ILE A 91 17.78 -9.50 -16.82
N PHE A 92 16.86 -9.91 -15.96
CA PHE A 92 15.54 -9.30 -15.86
C PHE A 92 15.35 -8.40 -14.64
N GLY A 93 16.21 -8.46 -13.61
CA GLY A 93 16.01 -7.72 -12.34
C GLY A 93 15.81 -6.22 -12.55
N THR A 94 16.73 -5.54 -13.24
CA THR A 94 16.63 -4.09 -13.51
C THR A 94 15.48 -3.73 -14.46
N LEU A 95 15.14 -4.60 -15.40
CA LEU A 95 14.03 -4.40 -16.34
C LEU A 95 12.67 -4.54 -15.65
N VAL A 96 12.50 -5.61 -14.86
CA VAL A 96 11.30 -5.88 -14.06
C VAL A 96 11.13 -4.81 -12.99
N GLN A 97 12.22 -4.34 -12.36
CA GLN A 97 12.18 -3.25 -11.39
C GLN A 97 11.61 -1.99 -12.02
N ARG A 98 12.24 -1.47 -13.09
CA ARG A 98 11.79 -0.25 -13.77
C ARG A 98 10.39 -0.39 -14.32
N TRP A 99 10.03 -1.57 -14.84
CA TRP A 99 8.67 -1.83 -15.29
C TRP A 99 7.66 -1.76 -14.13
N LEU A 100 7.96 -2.40 -12.98
CA LEU A 100 7.11 -2.34 -11.78
C LEU A 100 6.99 -0.92 -11.23
N GLU A 101 8.08 -0.17 -11.14
CA GLU A 101 8.08 1.24 -10.73
C GLU A 101 7.20 2.09 -11.65
N VAL A 102 7.30 1.93 -12.97
CA VAL A 102 6.45 2.63 -13.94
C VAL A 102 4.98 2.21 -13.81
N GLN A 103 4.68 0.91 -13.58
CA GLN A 103 3.30 0.48 -13.34
C GLN A 103 2.75 1.09 -12.04
N VAL A 104 3.51 1.03 -10.94
CA VAL A 104 3.11 1.60 -9.65
C VAL A 104 2.90 3.11 -9.78
N ALA A 105 3.82 3.84 -10.39
CA ALA A 105 3.69 5.29 -10.61
C ALA A 105 2.49 5.66 -11.51
N ASN A 106 2.17 4.85 -12.54
CA ASN A 106 0.98 5.04 -13.36
C ASN A 106 -0.31 4.72 -12.58
N LEU A 107 -0.28 3.74 -11.66
CA LEU A 107 -1.40 3.41 -10.78
C LEU A 107 -1.62 4.44 -9.67
N THR A 108 -0.55 5.03 -9.15
CA THR A 108 -0.59 6.03 -8.06
C THR A 108 -0.51 7.48 -8.57
N CYS A 109 -0.63 7.72 -9.88
CA CYS A 109 -0.55 9.07 -10.42
C CYS A 109 -1.76 9.93 -9.95
N PRO A 110 -1.59 11.25 -9.70
CA PRO A 110 -2.67 12.09 -9.17
C PRO A 110 -3.94 12.09 -10.02
N GLN A 111 -3.80 11.98 -11.34
CA GLN A 111 -4.92 11.92 -12.29
C GLN A 111 -5.79 10.67 -12.06
N ARG A 112 -5.16 9.52 -11.78
CA ARG A 112 -5.84 8.26 -11.53
C ARG A 112 -6.43 8.20 -10.13
N TRP A 113 -5.76 8.80 -9.13
CA TRP A 113 -6.37 9.02 -7.80
C TRP A 113 -7.67 9.84 -7.88
N VAL A 114 -7.71 10.91 -8.69
CA VAL A 114 -8.96 11.68 -8.90
C VAL A 114 -10.07 10.81 -9.52
N GLN A 115 -9.73 9.88 -10.42
CA GLN A 115 -10.70 8.92 -10.97
C GLN A 115 -11.16 7.93 -9.89
N TYR A 116 -10.26 7.35 -9.11
CA TYR A 116 -10.59 6.43 -8.01
C TYR A 116 -11.46 7.09 -6.95
N LEU A 117 -11.13 8.30 -6.50
CA LEU A 117 -11.94 9.08 -5.55
C LEU A 117 -13.30 9.43 -6.13
N ARG A 118 -13.41 9.73 -7.43
CA ARG A 118 -14.71 9.97 -8.09
C ARG A 118 -15.55 8.70 -8.14
N LEU A 119 -14.96 7.56 -8.51
CA LEU A 119 -15.64 6.26 -8.52
C LEU A 119 -16.08 5.84 -7.11
N LEU A 120 -15.25 6.08 -6.09
CA LEU A 120 -15.58 5.83 -4.68
C LEU A 120 -16.71 6.76 -4.21
N ARG A 121 -16.67 8.05 -4.58
CA ARG A 121 -17.75 8.99 -4.27
C ARG A 121 -19.06 8.52 -4.88
N GLU A 122 -19.12 8.22 -6.17
CA GLU A 122 -20.35 7.76 -6.81
C GLU A 122 -20.80 6.37 -6.33
N SER A 123 -19.86 5.51 -5.90
CA SER A 123 -20.20 4.19 -5.36
C SER A 123 -20.84 4.26 -3.98
N ILE A 124 -20.52 5.25 -3.13
CA ILE A 124 -21.12 5.45 -1.80
C ILE A 124 -22.26 6.48 -1.86
N TRP A 125 -21.97 7.68 -2.37
CA TRP A 125 -22.84 8.86 -2.51
C TRP A 125 -23.10 9.20 -4.00
N PRO A 126 -24.03 8.50 -4.67
CA PRO A 126 -24.39 8.82 -6.06
C PRO A 126 -24.90 10.26 -6.17
N GLY A 127 -24.29 11.07 -7.05
CA GLY A 127 -24.57 12.50 -7.18
C GLY A 127 -24.12 13.35 -5.98
N GLY A 128 -23.30 12.80 -5.07
CA GLY A 128 -22.80 13.49 -3.88
C GLY A 128 -23.78 13.61 -2.71
N VAL A 129 -24.94 12.95 -2.78
CA VAL A 129 -25.97 12.98 -1.70
C VAL A 129 -26.11 11.59 -1.10
N LEU A 130 -26.29 11.50 0.23
CA LEU A 130 -26.50 10.20 0.89
C LEU A 130 -27.89 9.67 0.54
N PRO A 131 -28.02 8.45 -0.03
CA PRO A 131 -29.33 7.88 -0.33
C PRO A 131 -30.19 7.78 0.93
N LYS A 132 -31.41 8.34 0.88
CA LYS A 132 -32.38 8.31 1.99
C LYS A 132 -32.81 6.90 2.41
N PHE A 133 -32.63 5.93 1.50
CA PHE A 133 -32.92 4.52 1.72
C PHE A 133 -31.65 3.70 1.43
N PRO A 134 -31.39 2.63 2.19
CA PRO A 134 -30.28 1.73 1.91
C PRO A 134 -30.43 1.15 0.50
N ARG A 135 -29.31 1.02 -0.21
CA ARG A 135 -29.29 0.50 -1.58
C ARG A 135 -29.83 -0.94 -1.56
N PRO A 136 -30.72 -1.33 -2.49
CA PRO A 136 -31.24 -2.70 -2.54
C PRO A 136 -30.10 -3.73 -2.55
N GLY A 137 -30.22 -4.77 -1.73
CA GLY A 137 -29.24 -5.85 -1.68
C GLY A 137 -29.12 -6.51 -3.06
N ARG A 138 -27.89 -6.64 -3.58
CA ARG A 138 -27.64 -7.25 -4.89
C ARG A 138 -28.22 -8.66 -4.96
N THR A 139 -29.04 -8.92 -5.97
CA THR A 139 -29.62 -10.24 -6.27
C THR A 139 -28.50 -11.24 -6.56
N GLN A 140 -28.71 -12.52 -6.24
CA GLN A 140 -27.72 -13.57 -6.50
C GLN A 140 -27.31 -13.66 -7.99
N ALA A 141 -28.26 -13.49 -8.91
CA ALA A 141 -27.99 -13.41 -10.34
C ALA A 141 -27.06 -12.24 -10.72
N GLN A 142 -27.24 -11.06 -10.11
CA GLN A 142 -26.34 -9.93 -10.30
C GLN A 142 -24.96 -10.22 -9.75
N LYS A 143 -24.84 -10.78 -8.53
CA LYS A 143 -23.55 -11.16 -7.93
C LYS A 143 -22.76 -12.09 -8.87
N ALA A 144 -23.37 -13.19 -9.31
CA ALA A 144 -22.75 -14.14 -10.23
C ALA A 144 -22.38 -13.53 -11.60
N ALA A 145 -23.15 -12.57 -12.11
CA ALA A 145 -22.83 -11.88 -13.36
C ALA A 145 -21.57 -10.99 -13.22
N THR A 146 -21.47 -10.19 -12.15
CA THR A 146 -20.29 -9.35 -11.90
C THR A 146 -19.07 -10.18 -11.48
N GLU A 147 -19.25 -11.31 -10.78
CA GLU A 147 -18.16 -12.25 -10.49
C GLU A 147 -17.53 -12.79 -11.78
N LYS A 148 -18.36 -13.26 -12.74
CA LYS A 148 -17.88 -13.70 -14.06
C LYS A 148 -17.13 -12.59 -14.81
N GLN A 149 -17.67 -11.37 -14.80
CA GLN A 149 -17.03 -10.21 -15.42
C GLN A 149 -15.68 -9.87 -14.75
N ALA A 150 -15.63 -9.85 -13.41
CA ALA A 150 -14.42 -9.60 -12.65
C ALA A 150 -13.36 -10.68 -12.92
N LEU A 151 -13.76 -11.96 -12.93
CA LEU A 151 -12.88 -13.08 -13.26
C LEU A 151 -12.31 -12.94 -14.68
N GLN A 152 -13.13 -12.56 -15.67
CA GLN A 152 -12.66 -12.33 -17.04
C GLN A 152 -11.67 -11.15 -17.11
N SER A 153 -11.95 -10.04 -16.43
CA SER A 153 -11.01 -8.92 -16.33
C SER A 153 -9.70 -9.32 -15.67
N LEU A 154 -9.77 -10.17 -14.63
CA LEU A 154 -8.61 -10.62 -13.86
C LEU A 154 -7.76 -11.65 -14.63
N MET A 155 -8.37 -12.46 -15.50
CA MET A 155 -7.65 -13.25 -16.52
C MET A 155 -6.86 -12.34 -17.46
N SER A 156 -7.47 -11.26 -17.97
CA SER A 156 -6.84 -10.39 -18.97
C SER A 156 -5.66 -9.56 -18.45
N ILE A 157 -5.43 -9.56 -17.14
CA ILE A 157 -4.25 -8.93 -16.50
C ILE A 157 -3.06 -9.90 -16.48
N LEU A 158 -3.30 -11.22 -16.55
CA LEU A 158 -2.25 -12.21 -16.43
C LEU A 158 -1.50 -12.39 -17.77
N PRO A 159 -0.16 -12.26 -17.81
CA PRO A 159 0.62 -12.50 -19.02
C PRO A 159 0.39 -13.89 -19.63
N ASP A 160 0.33 -13.97 -20.97
CA ASP A 160 0.01 -15.20 -21.70
C ASP A 160 0.95 -16.37 -21.34
N PHE A 161 2.25 -16.11 -21.14
CA PHE A 161 3.21 -17.15 -20.76
C PHE A 161 2.90 -17.78 -19.39
N LEU A 162 2.35 -17.03 -18.43
CA LEU A 162 1.93 -17.59 -17.14
C LEU A 162 0.67 -18.45 -17.30
N VAL A 163 -0.26 -18.03 -18.18
CA VAL A 163 -1.47 -18.79 -18.52
C VAL A 163 -1.11 -20.11 -19.22
N GLU A 164 -0.10 -20.10 -20.08
CA GLU A 164 0.43 -21.28 -20.77
C GLU A 164 1.11 -22.25 -19.79
N ILE A 165 1.98 -21.76 -18.90
CA ILE A 165 2.76 -22.60 -17.98
C ILE A 165 1.90 -23.17 -16.83
N LEU A 166 1.03 -22.36 -16.20
CA LEU A 166 0.18 -22.84 -15.09
C LEU A 166 -1.09 -23.52 -15.61
N GLY A 167 -1.51 -23.22 -16.84
CA GLY A 167 -2.75 -23.68 -17.44
C GLY A 167 -3.98 -22.86 -17.02
N VAL A 168 -4.74 -22.39 -18.01
CA VAL A 168 -5.97 -21.56 -17.87
C VAL A 168 -6.87 -22.00 -16.71
N ASN A 169 -7.11 -23.31 -16.54
CA ASN A 169 -8.00 -23.84 -15.51
C ASN A 169 -7.45 -23.64 -14.09
N LYS A 170 -6.15 -23.78 -13.86
CA LYS A 170 -5.51 -23.55 -12.55
C LYS A 170 -5.58 -22.06 -12.22
N CYS A 171 -5.16 -21.18 -13.13
CA CYS A 171 -5.28 -19.73 -12.98
C CYS A 171 -6.72 -19.31 -12.66
N ARG A 172 -7.70 -19.91 -13.34
CA ARG A 172 -9.12 -19.64 -13.13
C ARG A 172 -9.64 -20.09 -11.76
N LEU A 173 -9.19 -21.23 -11.25
CA LEU A 173 -9.51 -21.66 -9.89
C LEU A 173 -8.86 -20.74 -8.85
N SER A 174 -7.58 -20.38 -9.01
CA SER A 174 -6.88 -19.46 -8.11
C SER A 174 -7.56 -18.09 -8.04
N TRP A 175 -7.89 -17.49 -9.19
CA TRP A 175 -8.59 -16.21 -9.22
C TRP A 175 -10.03 -16.30 -8.72
N SER A 176 -10.71 -17.43 -8.90
CA SER A 176 -12.02 -17.68 -8.30
C SER A 176 -11.96 -17.70 -6.77
N LEU A 177 -10.94 -18.33 -6.18
CA LEU A 177 -10.73 -18.39 -4.72
C LEU A 177 -10.45 -16.99 -4.15
N VAL A 178 -9.63 -16.19 -4.83
CA VAL A 178 -9.37 -14.79 -4.46
C VAL A 178 -10.66 -13.96 -4.51
N LEU A 179 -11.47 -14.11 -5.56
CA LEU A 179 -12.77 -13.43 -5.66
C LEU A 179 -13.76 -13.91 -4.59
N GLU A 180 -13.78 -15.19 -4.25
CA GLU A 180 -14.62 -15.75 -3.17
C GLU A 180 -14.25 -15.17 -1.79
N SER A 181 -12.96 -14.99 -1.52
CA SER A 181 -12.48 -14.27 -0.33
C SER A 181 -13.05 -12.84 -0.26
N PHE A 182 -12.99 -12.10 -1.37
CA PHE A 182 -13.60 -10.76 -1.49
C PHE A 182 -15.15 -10.77 -1.45
N GLN A 183 -15.82 -11.92 -1.49
CA GLN A 183 -17.28 -11.99 -1.28
C GLN A 183 -17.67 -12.14 0.19
N GLN A 184 -16.73 -12.40 1.10
CA GLN A 184 -17.03 -12.67 2.51
C GLN A 184 -17.41 -11.38 3.28
N PRO A 185 -18.66 -11.24 3.75
CA PRO A 185 -19.16 -9.98 4.31
C PRO A 185 -18.51 -9.62 5.65
N LEU A 186 -18.07 -10.61 6.44
CA LEU A 186 -17.41 -10.38 7.73
C LEU A 186 -15.98 -9.83 7.55
N ILE A 187 -15.19 -10.44 6.65
CA ILE A 187 -13.84 -9.97 6.30
C ILE A 187 -13.93 -8.56 5.71
N ASN A 188 -14.81 -8.35 4.74
CA ASN A 188 -15.00 -7.03 4.12
C ASN A 188 -15.42 -5.95 5.14
N ARG A 189 -16.28 -6.30 6.11
CA ARG A 189 -16.68 -5.37 7.18
C ARG A 189 -15.50 -4.99 8.06
N HIS A 190 -14.67 -5.95 8.45
CA HIS A 190 -13.45 -5.69 9.23
C HIS A 190 -12.47 -4.81 8.45
N LEU A 191 -12.21 -5.15 7.17
CA LEU A 191 -11.35 -4.39 6.27
C LEU A 191 -11.79 -2.93 6.13
N ILE A 192 -13.10 -2.67 6.01
CA ILE A 192 -13.66 -1.31 5.92
C ILE A 192 -13.43 -0.53 7.22
N TYR A 193 -13.56 -1.16 8.39
CA TYR A 193 -13.28 -0.48 9.65
C TYR A 193 -11.79 -0.16 9.81
N CYS A 194 -10.89 -1.12 9.59
CA CYS A 194 -9.44 -0.86 9.66
C CYS A 194 -8.98 0.22 8.68
N LEU A 195 -9.52 0.23 7.45
CA LEU A 195 -9.25 1.29 6.49
C LEU A 195 -9.80 2.65 6.97
N GLY A 196 -10.98 2.64 7.61
CA GLY A 196 -11.55 3.82 8.25
C GLY A 196 -10.68 4.36 9.38
N ASP A 197 -10.17 3.50 10.25
CA ASP A 197 -9.29 3.87 11.37
C ASP A 197 -8.00 4.52 10.86
N ILE A 198 -7.35 3.91 9.86
CA ILE A 198 -6.16 4.45 9.18
C ILE A 198 -6.47 5.83 8.56
N ILE A 199 -7.60 5.98 7.87
CA ILE A 199 -7.99 7.27 7.28
C ILE A 199 -8.27 8.33 8.35
N LEU A 200 -8.89 7.97 9.47
CA LEU A 200 -9.17 8.88 10.59
C LEU A 200 -7.88 9.33 11.31
N GLU A 201 -6.91 8.43 11.44
CA GLU A 201 -5.55 8.72 11.92
C GLU A 201 -4.83 9.71 10.99
N PHE A 202 -4.80 9.43 9.67
CA PHE A 202 -4.19 10.34 8.68
C PHE A 202 -4.88 11.71 8.55
N LEU A 203 -6.17 11.80 8.86
CA LEU A 203 -6.92 13.07 8.83
C LEU A 203 -6.79 13.89 10.12
N ASP A 204 -6.01 13.41 11.10
CA ASP A 204 -5.77 14.04 12.41
C ASP A 204 -7.06 14.53 13.11
N LEU A 205 -8.12 13.73 12.99
CA LEU A 205 -9.38 14.01 13.70
C LEU A 205 -9.23 13.86 15.23
N GLY A 206 -8.12 13.24 15.68
CA GLY A 206 -7.75 13.09 17.08
C GLY A 206 -7.29 14.40 17.74
N ALA A 207 -6.62 15.31 17.03
CA ALA A 207 -6.12 16.56 17.62
C ALA A 207 -7.21 17.58 18.03
N SER A 208 -8.47 17.39 17.60
CA SER A 208 -9.56 18.34 17.84
C SER A 208 -10.46 17.99 19.05
N VAL A 209 -10.28 16.82 19.69
CA VAL A 209 -10.95 16.53 20.98
C VAL A 209 -10.16 17.18 22.12
N LYS A 210 -10.24 18.51 22.16
CA LYS A 210 -9.69 19.30 23.28
C LYS A 210 -10.63 19.16 24.47
N GLU A 211 -10.31 18.18 25.33
CA GLU A 211 -11.05 17.89 26.56
C GLU A 211 -11.22 19.16 27.41
N PRO A 212 -12.47 19.56 27.76
CA PRO A 212 -12.68 20.72 28.61
C PRO A 212 -12.28 20.38 30.04
N VAL A 213 -11.17 20.98 30.50
CA VAL A 213 -10.69 20.88 31.88
C VAL A 213 -11.85 21.12 32.86
N PRO A 214 -12.20 20.16 33.73
CA PRO A 214 -13.20 20.38 34.76
C PRO A 214 -12.61 21.31 35.82
N ALA A 215 -12.98 22.58 35.76
CA ALA A 215 -12.67 23.53 36.82
C ALA A 215 -13.48 23.18 38.07
N THR A 216 -12.91 22.32 38.92
CA THR A 216 -13.40 22.04 40.28
C THR A 216 -13.21 23.29 41.15
N SER A 217 -14.08 24.30 40.99
CA SER A 217 -14.21 25.40 41.94
C SER A 217 -15.06 24.92 43.12
N ALA A 218 -14.39 24.48 44.19
CA ALA A 218 -15.05 24.06 45.43
C ALA A 218 -15.90 25.19 46.02
N SER A 219 -17.18 24.88 46.27
CA SER A 219 -18.10 25.75 47.00
C SER A 219 -18.15 25.34 48.47
N ASP A 220 -17.05 25.54 49.20
CA ASP A 220 -17.05 25.37 50.65
C ASP A 220 -17.54 26.63 51.35
N SER A 221 -18.72 26.51 51.97
CA SER A 221 -19.33 27.52 52.83
C SER A 221 -19.16 27.11 54.30
N PRO A 222 -18.37 27.85 55.11
CA PRO A 222 -18.41 27.73 56.55
C PRO A 222 -19.45 28.70 57.11
N GLY A 223 -20.60 28.17 57.54
CA GLY A 223 -21.61 28.96 58.22
C GLY A 223 -21.08 29.52 59.55
N ASN A 224 -21.40 30.78 59.86
CA ASN A 224 -21.42 31.23 61.26
C ASN A 224 -22.61 32.12 61.56
N LEU A 225 -23.40 31.67 62.54
CA LEU A 225 -24.67 32.23 62.94
C LEU A 225 -24.45 33.25 64.07
N LYS A 226 -24.53 34.55 63.78
CA LYS A 226 -24.59 35.58 64.83
C LYS A 226 -25.51 36.74 64.48
N ARG A 227 -26.82 36.49 64.61
CA ARG A 227 -27.85 37.54 64.58
C ARG A 227 -28.04 38.08 66.01
N MET A 228 -27.41 39.22 66.32
CA MET A 228 -27.76 40.00 67.51
C MET A 228 -28.99 40.87 67.23
N ALA A 229 -29.69 41.25 68.30
CA ALA A 229 -31.02 41.84 68.26
C ALA A 229 -31.08 43.25 67.69
N THR A 230 -32.19 43.54 67.01
CA THR A 230 -32.85 44.86 66.98
C THR A 230 -34.36 44.64 66.90
N SER A 231 -35.11 45.31 67.78
CA SER A 231 -36.52 45.78 67.71
C SER A 231 -37.55 44.99 66.87
N THR A 232 -38.74 44.64 67.36
CA THR A 232 -39.56 45.23 68.45
C THR A 232 -40.37 44.14 69.18
#